data_AF-S8DIJ0-F1
#
_entry.id   AF-S8DIJ0-F1
#
_cell.length_a   1.000
_cell.length_b   1.000
_cell.length_c   1.000
_cell.angle_alpha   90.00
_cell.angle_beta   90.00
_cell.angle_gamma   90.00
#
_symmetry.space_group_name_H-M   'P 1'
#
loop_
_entity.id
_entity.type
_entity.pdbx_description
1 polymer ?
#
loop_
_entity_poly.entity_id
_entity_poly.type
_entity_poly.pdbx_seq_one_letter_code
_entity_poly.pdbx_strand_id
1 'polypeptide(L)'
;MLAKSHENVFISANGQKDHELHHIKRFLGTLKTPTFSSNQAKRRFIQKASKYFVKNSRMYKRNGELPPRGVIFEAKKRLEILTQAHE
;
A
#
# COMPACT_ATOMS: atom_id res chain seq x y z
N MET A 1 -21.15 -25.68 -17.58
CA MET A 1 -19.80 -25.44 -17.02
C MET A 1 -19.43 -23.98 -17.28
N LEU A 2 -18.63 -23.37 -16.39
CA LEU A 2 -18.10 -21.99 -16.39
C LEU A 2 -18.82 -20.98 -15.47
N ALA A 3 -18.63 -21.16 -14.17
CA ALA A 3 -18.67 -20.06 -13.20
C ALA A 3 -17.65 -20.37 -12.08
N LYS A 4 -16.36 -20.33 -12.41
CA LYS A 4 -15.27 -20.47 -11.43
C LYS A 4 -14.09 -19.62 -11.87
N SER A 5 -14.07 -18.34 -11.49
CA SER A 5 -12.85 -17.52 -11.61
C SER A 5 -12.87 -16.15 -10.91
N HIS A 6 -13.93 -15.75 -10.19
CA HIS A 6 -13.97 -14.41 -9.56
C HIS A 6 -13.88 -14.37 -8.03
N GLU A 7 -13.90 -15.52 -7.34
CA GLU A 7 -13.87 -15.54 -5.85
C GLU A 7 -12.46 -15.48 -5.25
N ASN A 8 -11.40 -15.69 -6.03
CA ASN A 8 -10.04 -15.92 -5.50
C ASN A 8 -9.05 -14.76 -5.65
N VAL A 9 -9.46 -13.60 -6.18
CA VAL A 9 -8.63 -12.38 -6.00
C VAL A 9 -8.90 -11.86 -4.60
N PHE A 10 -8.42 -12.61 -3.61
CA PHE A 10 -8.45 -12.22 -2.21
C PHE A 10 -7.90 -10.81 -2.12
N ILE A 11 -8.76 -9.87 -1.75
CA ILE A 11 -8.42 -8.53 -1.29
C ILE A 11 -7.76 -8.72 0.08
N SER A 12 -6.62 -9.40 0.11
CA SER A 12 -5.86 -9.59 1.33
C SER A 12 -5.35 -8.21 1.73
N ALA A 13 -5.71 -7.78 2.95
CA ALA A 13 -5.11 -6.63 3.62
C ALA A 13 -3.92 -7.04 4.49
N ASN A 14 -3.53 -8.31 4.43
CA ASN A 14 -2.47 -8.91 5.24
C ASN A 14 -1.40 -9.60 4.37
N GLY A 15 -1.30 -9.24 3.09
CA GLY A 15 -0.26 -9.76 2.22
C GLY A 15 1.10 -9.14 2.55
N GLN A 16 2.19 -9.74 2.05
CA GLN A 16 3.54 -9.18 2.19
C GLN A 16 3.63 -7.70 1.75
N LYS A 17 2.86 -7.34 0.71
CA LYS A 17 2.77 -5.95 0.22
C LYS A 17 2.08 -5.02 1.23
N ASP A 18 1.05 -5.49 1.94
CA ASP A 18 0.38 -4.69 2.97
C ASP A 18 1.29 -4.45 4.15
N HIS A 19 1.97 -5.50 4.64
CA HIS A 19 2.98 -5.38 5.70
C HIS A 19 4.02 -4.32 5.36
N GLU A 20 4.51 -4.34 4.12
CA GLU A 20 5.47 -3.36 3.65
C GLU A 20 4.87 -1.93 3.59
N LEU A 21 3.64 -1.77 3.11
CA LEU A 21 2.95 -0.48 3.12
C LEU A 21 2.72 0.04 4.55
N HIS A 22 2.46 -0.85 5.51
CA HIS A 22 2.36 -0.50 6.93
C HIS A 22 3.71 -0.04 7.50
N HIS A 23 4.81 -0.70 7.14
CA HIS A 23 6.16 -0.26 7.53
C HIS A 23 6.49 1.11 6.93
N ILE A 24 6.13 1.36 5.67
CA ILE A 24 6.29 2.68 5.03
C ILE A 24 5.45 3.73 5.75
N LYS A 25 4.17 3.45 6.04
CA LYS A 25 3.28 4.38 6.77
C LYS A 25 3.86 4.73 8.15
N ARG A 26 4.33 3.74 8.90
CA ARG A 26 4.97 3.95 10.21
C ARG A 26 6.24 4.79 10.09
N PHE A 27 7.11 4.47 9.13
CA PHE A 27 8.32 5.23 8.89
C PHE A 27 8.03 6.70 8.55
N LEU A 28 7.09 6.96 7.63
CA LEU A 28 6.73 8.33 7.25
C LEU A 28 6.04 9.11 8.37
N GLY A 29 5.27 8.45 9.24
CA GLY A 29 4.58 9.10 10.36
C GLY A 29 5.43 9.30 11.61
N THR A 30 6.51 8.53 11.79
CA THR A 30 7.31 8.54 13.03
C THR A 30 8.79 8.86 12.81
N LEU A 31 9.26 8.86 11.56
CA LEU A 31 10.67 8.91 11.17
C LEU A 31 11.55 7.80 11.76
N LYS A 32 10.94 6.79 12.43
CA LYS A 32 11.65 5.63 12.97
C LYS A 32 11.87 4.62 11.86
N THR A 33 13.14 4.37 11.57
CA THR A 33 13.58 3.42 10.55
C THR A 33 13.48 1.99 11.09
N PRO A 34 12.93 1.01 10.33
CA PRO A 34 12.96 -0.40 10.73
C PRO A 34 14.40 -0.93 10.89
N THR A 35 14.56 -2.04 11.60
CA THR A 35 15.81 -2.79 11.58
C THR A 35 15.96 -3.50 10.24
N PHE A 36 17.18 -3.48 9.68
CA PHE A 36 17.50 -4.11 8.41
C PHE A 36 18.72 -5.01 8.56
N SER A 37 18.74 -6.12 7.83
CA SER A 37 19.87 -7.05 7.80
C SER A 37 21.11 -6.48 7.10
N SER A 38 20.94 -5.45 6.26
CA SER A 38 22.03 -4.80 5.55
C SER A 38 21.74 -3.34 5.21
N ASN A 39 22.81 -2.58 4.97
CA ASN A 39 22.73 -1.22 4.44
C ASN A 39 22.03 -1.15 3.08
N GLN A 40 22.17 -2.20 2.26
CA GLN A 40 21.49 -2.29 0.97
C GLN A 40 19.98 -2.42 1.15
N ALA A 41 19.52 -3.26 2.08
CA ALA A 41 18.10 -3.41 2.40
C ALA A 41 17.50 -2.10 2.91
N LYS A 42 18.22 -1.38 3.78
CA LYS A 42 17.84 -0.04 4.25
C LYS A 42 17.71 0.96 3.09
N ARG A 43 18.69 1.02 2.19
CA ARG A 43 18.65 1.92 1.01
C ARG A 43 17.45 1.62 0.12
N ARG A 44 17.19 0.34 -0.17
CA ARG A 44 16.02 -0.09 -0.98
C ARG A 44 14.71 0.32 -0.31
N PHE A 45 14.60 0.16 1.00
CA PHE A 45 13.42 0.60 1.75
C PHE A 45 13.22 2.12 1.63
N ILE A 46 14.26 2.93 1.85
CA ILE A 46 14.17 4.39 1.77
C ILE A 46 13.77 4.84 0.35
N GLN A 47 14.39 4.27 -0.69
CA GLN A 47 14.05 4.54 -2.09
C GLN A 47 12.60 4.16 -2.43
N LYS A 48 12.05 3.15 -1.75
CA LYS A 48 10.65 2.78 -1.92
C LYS A 48 9.74 3.73 -1.16
N ALA A 49 10.06 4.05 0.09
CA ALA A 49 9.30 4.96 0.93
C ALA A 49 9.22 6.38 0.34
N SER A 50 10.26 6.85 -0.36
CA SER A 50 10.26 8.17 -1.02
C SER A 50 9.17 8.34 -2.09
N LYS A 51 8.66 7.23 -2.63
CA LYS A 51 7.52 7.22 -3.58
C LYS A 51 6.19 7.49 -2.89
N TYR A 52 6.16 7.63 -1.57
CA TYR A 52 4.96 7.82 -0.78
C TYR A 52 5.07 9.08 0.08
N PHE A 53 3.92 9.58 0.56
CA PHE A 53 3.84 10.63 1.57
C PHE A 53 2.56 10.47 2.40
N VAL A 54 2.55 11.07 3.59
CA VAL A 54 1.38 11.12 4.47
C VAL A 54 0.84 12.55 4.48
N LYS A 55 -0.47 12.70 4.31
CA LYS A 55 -1.20 13.97 4.42
C LYS A 55 -2.54 13.68 5.09
N ASN A 56 -2.92 14.47 6.10
CA ASN A 56 -4.17 14.31 6.84
C ASN A 56 -4.40 12.85 7.31
N SER A 57 -3.36 12.22 7.89
CA SER A 57 -3.36 10.82 8.35
C SER A 57 -3.61 9.75 7.27
N ARG A 58 -3.69 10.15 6.00
CA ARG A 58 -3.83 9.26 4.83
C ARG A 58 -2.50 9.14 4.11
N MET A 59 -2.21 7.96 3.57
CA MET A 59 -1.01 7.71 2.79
C MET A 59 -1.32 7.75 1.30
N TYR A 60 -0.43 8.36 0.54
CA TYR A 60 -0.55 8.51 -0.90
C TYR A 60 0.73 8.05 -1.58
N LYS A 61 0.59 7.46 -2.76
CA LYS A 61 1.70 7.18 -3.69
C LYS A 61 1.83 8.35 -4.66
N ARG A 62 3.04 8.87 -4.81
CA ARG A 62 3.38 9.87 -5.83
C ARG A 62 3.15 9.28 -7.22
N ASN A 63 2.69 10.13 -8.14
CA ASN A 63 2.26 9.71 -9.48
C ASN A 63 2.83 10.63 -10.57
N GLY A 64 4.07 11.09 -10.40
CA GLY A 64 4.68 12.08 -11.30
C GLY A 64 3.91 13.40 -11.28
N GLU A 65 3.52 13.87 -12.46
CA GLU A 65 2.69 15.07 -12.65
C GLU A 65 1.19 14.82 -12.42
N LEU A 66 0.77 13.55 -12.41
CA LEU A 66 -0.62 13.19 -12.18
C LEU A 66 -0.99 13.28 -10.69
N PRO A 67 -2.30 13.37 -10.38
CA PRO A 67 -2.78 13.32 -9.01
C PRO A 67 -2.23 12.12 -8.22
N PRO A 68 -1.81 12.31 -6.96
CA PRO A 68 -1.35 11.23 -6.10
C PRO A 68 -2.43 10.16 -5.90
N ARG A 69 -2.01 8.89 -5.89
CA ARG A 69 -2.94 7.77 -5.69
C ARG A 69 -3.08 7.46 -4.20
N GLY A 70 -4.31 7.47 -3.70
CA GLY A 70 -4.60 7.09 -2.32
C GLY A 70 -4.24 5.62 -2.06
N VAL A 71 -3.58 5.34 -0.93
CA VAL A 71 -3.32 3.97 -0.47
C VAL A 71 -4.40 3.58 0.53
N ILE A 72 -5.14 2.54 0.20
CA ILE A 72 -6.26 2.04 1.00
C ILE A 72 -5.80 0.80 1.75
N PHE A 73 -5.81 0.87 3.08
CA PHE A 73 -5.34 -0.23 3.94
C PHE A 73 -6.47 -1.20 4.33
N GLU A 74 -7.70 -0.70 4.47
CA GLU A 74 -8.84 -1.50 4.91
C GLU A 74 -9.36 -2.37 3.76
N ALA A 75 -9.42 -3.69 3.98
CA ALA A 75 -9.97 -4.64 3.00
C ALA A 75 -11.41 -4.30 2.60
N LYS A 76 -12.24 -3.91 3.56
CA LYS A 76 -13.64 -3.53 3.31
C LYS A 76 -13.76 -2.38 2.31
N LYS A 77 -12.98 -1.31 2.50
CA LYS A 77 -12.95 -0.16 1.57
C LYS A 77 -12.45 -0.52 0.18
N ARG A 78 -11.50 -1.46 0.08
CA ARG A 78 -11.04 -1.97 -1.22
C ARG A 78 -12.16 -2.72 -1.94
N LEU A 79 -12.92 -3.55 -1.21
CA LEU A 79 -14.07 -4.27 -1.75
C LEU A 79 -15.16 -3.30 -2.23
N GLU A 80 -15.52 -2.32 -1.40
CA GLU A 80 -16.51 -1.28 -1.76
C GLU A 80 -16.16 -0.58 -3.08
N ILE A 81 -14.89 -0.17 -3.25
CA ILE A 81 -14.43 0.47 -4.48
C ILE A 81 -14.47 -0.47 -5.68
N LEU A 82 -14.10 -1.74 -5.49
CA LEU A 82 -14.18 -2.71 -6.57
C LEU A 82 -15.63 -2.95 -6.97
N THR A 83 -16.56 -3.06 -6.03
CA THR A 83 -18.00 -3.19 -6.34
C THR A 83 -18.49 -1.98 -7.14
N GLN A 84 -18.20 -0.76 -6.68
CA GLN A 84 -18.61 0.48 -7.37
C GLN A 84 -18.01 0.64 -8.78
N ALA A 85 -16.84 0.07 -9.05
CA ALA A 85 -16.20 0.17 -10.36
C ALA A 85 -16.77 -0.80 -11.40
N HIS A 86 -17.53 -1.81 -10.98
CA HIS A 86 -18.17 -2.79 -11.87
C HIS A 86 -19.65 -2.48 -12.13
N GLU A 87 -20.22 -1.47 -11.46
CA GLU A 87 -21.55 -0.89 -11.73
C GLU A 87 -21.43 0.29 -12.70
#